data_AF-L2FPR0-F1
#
_entry.id   AF-L2FPR0-F1
#
_cell.length_a   1.000
_cell.length_b   1.000
_cell.length_c   1.000
_cell.angle_alpha   90.00
_cell.angle_beta   90.00
_cell.angle_gamma   90.00
#
_symmetry.space_group_name_H-M   'P 1'
#
loop_
_entity.id
_entity.type
_entity.pdbx_description
1 polymer ?
#
loop_
_entity_poly.entity_id
_entity_poly.type
_entity_poly.pdbx_seq_one_letter_code
_entity_poly.pdbx_strand_id
1 'polypeptide(L)'
;MRFPKLPARAAYIHLNNPARRNALSLEVLEDLRSQLLTNLTSPKSGRLMTLPPFKPGILHELERVSERAAPDSKENSEHSWLVDANAWAEERAALPNVLVLRSSGPVFSSGHDLKQLASLSHVEVKRSFALCAEVMSLIRHSPAPVRSEGRVAEGVERLAGSAGQPMALGKWAFWTQLGINGKEQDGKGGDGYEDAASWAGRVMALHARAADSREGIAAFTEKRKPSWKT
;
A
#
# COMPACT_ATOMS: atom_id res chain seq x y z
N MET A 1 -0.03 -28.19 -3.04
CA MET A 1 1.11 -27.69 -2.22
C MET A 1 0.53 -26.84 -1.11
N ARG A 2 0.97 -27.03 0.14
CA ARG A 2 0.64 -26.13 1.23
C ARG A 2 1.63 -24.96 1.20
N PHE A 3 1.14 -23.72 1.20
CA PHE A 3 2.02 -22.55 1.31
C PHE A 3 2.72 -22.56 2.68
N PRO A 4 3.96 -22.08 2.77
CA PRO A 4 4.66 -21.96 4.03
C PRO A 4 3.89 -21.01 4.96
N LYS A 5 4.14 -21.16 6.25
CA LYS A 5 3.56 -20.25 7.24
C LYS A 5 4.22 -18.88 7.08
N LEU A 6 3.40 -17.84 6.92
CA LEU A 6 3.87 -16.46 6.90
C LEU A 6 4.18 -15.96 8.33
N PRO A 7 5.07 -14.96 8.47
CA PRO A 7 5.25 -14.27 9.73
C PRO A 7 3.97 -13.57 10.19
N ALA A 8 3.95 -13.16 11.46
CA ALA A 8 2.87 -12.33 11.99
C ALA A 8 2.74 -11.05 11.15
N ARG A 9 1.51 -10.61 10.90
CA ARG A 9 1.19 -9.43 10.07
C ARG A 9 1.60 -9.54 8.59
N ALA A 10 1.87 -10.73 8.08
CA ALA A 10 1.89 -11.00 6.65
C ALA A 10 0.66 -11.81 6.26
N ALA A 11 0.06 -11.50 5.12
CA ALA A 11 -1.08 -12.24 4.58
C ALA A 11 -0.88 -12.55 3.10
N TYR A 12 -1.50 -13.62 2.65
CA TYR A 12 -1.43 -14.00 1.25
C TYR A 12 -2.55 -13.37 0.41
N ILE A 13 -2.23 -13.12 -0.85
CA ILE A 13 -3.18 -12.96 -1.96
C ILE A 13 -2.94 -14.13 -2.92
N HIS A 14 -3.97 -14.93 -3.17
CA HIS A 14 -3.90 -16.19 -3.87
C HIS A 14 -4.44 -16.09 -5.29
N LEU A 15 -3.62 -16.50 -6.25
CA LEU A 15 -4.05 -16.89 -7.60
C LEU A 15 -4.29 -18.40 -7.61
N ASN A 16 -5.57 -18.80 -7.65
CA ASN A 16 -5.93 -20.21 -7.51
C ASN A 16 -6.79 -20.73 -8.67
N ASN A 17 -6.23 -20.68 -9.88
CA ASN A 17 -6.82 -21.30 -11.07
C ASN A 17 -5.76 -22.10 -11.86
N PRO A 18 -5.16 -23.16 -11.24
CA PRO A 18 -4.10 -23.93 -11.88
C PRO A 18 -4.54 -24.62 -13.17
N ALA A 19 -5.83 -25.01 -13.26
CA ALA A 19 -6.41 -25.65 -14.45
C ALA A 19 -6.29 -24.77 -15.71
N ARG A 20 -6.29 -23.44 -15.53
CA ARG A 20 -6.08 -22.47 -16.61
C ARG A 20 -4.77 -21.70 -16.47
N ARG A 21 -3.76 -22.31 -15.83
CA ARG A 21 -2.43 -21.71 -15.60
C ARG A 21 -2.48 -20.32 -14.96
N ASN A 22 -3.49 -20.09 -14.10
CA ASN A 22 -3.76 -18.84 -13.41
C ASN A 22 -4.01 -17.64 -14.33
N ALA A 23 -4.57 -17.87 -15.53
CA ALA A 23 -5.02 -16.78 -16.40
C ALA A 23 -6.08 -15.91 -15.70
N LEU A 24 -6.04 -14.59 -15.94
CA LEU A 24 -6.94 -13.61 -15.31
C LEU A 24 -8.32 -13.65 -16.00
N SER A 25 -9.12 -14.64 -15.61
CA SER A 25 -10.55 -14.67 -15.91
C SER A 25 -11.31 -13.67 -15.03
N LEU A 26 -12.57 -13.38 -15.39
CA LEU A 26 -13.43 -12.51 -14.59
C LEU A 26 -13.54 -12.99 -13.14
N GLU A 27 -13.74 -14.29 -12.94
CA GLU A 27 -13.86 -14.93 -11.62
C GLU A 27 -12.57 -14.81 -10.81
N VAL A 28 -11.41 -14.98 -11.45
CA VAL A 28 -10.10 -14.81 -10.80
C VAL A 28 -9.90 -13.35 -10.37
N LEU A 29 -10.30 -12.40 -11.21
CA LEU A 29 -10.19 -10.97 -10.89
C LEU A 29 -11.15 -10.57 -9.75
N GLU A 30 -12.37 -11.13 -9.71
CA GLU A 30 -13.32 -10.89 -8.63
C GLU A 30 -12.82 -11.46 -7.30
N ASP A 31 -12.24 -12.66 -7.32
CA ASP A 31 -11.61 -13.29 -6.17
C ASP A 31 -10.42 -12.47 -5.65
N LEU A 32 -9.50 -12.05 -6.53
CA LEU A 32 -8.38 -11.17 -6.16
C LEU A 32 -8.85 -9.85 -5.54
N ARG A 33 -9.88 -9.23 -6.14
CA ARG A 33 -10.49 -8.01 -5.60
C ARG A 33 -11.04 -8.26 -4.20
N SER A 34 -11.79 -9.35 -4.00
CA SER A 34 -12.35 -9.71 -2.70
C SER A 34 -11.26 -9.88 -1.65
N GLN A 35 -10.21 -10.66 -1.96
CA GLN A 35 -9.08 -10.86 -1.07
C GLN A 35 -8.36 -9.55 -0.71
N LEU A 36 -8.17 -8.65 -1.67
CA LEU A 36 -7.60 -7.33 -1.41
C LEU A 36 -8.51 -6.49 -0.50
N LEU A 37 -9.81 -6.43 -0.79
CA LEU A 37 -10.76 -5.68 0.03
C LEU A 37 -10.79 -6.21 1.48
N THR A 38 -10.79 -7.53 1.67
CA THR A 38 -10.72 -8.14 3.00
C THR A 38 -9.45 -7.72 3.75
N ASN A 39 -8.30 -7.70 3.08
CA ASN A 39 -7.02 -7.34 3.72
C ASN A 39 -6.79 -5.83 3.87
N LEU A 40 -7.67 -5.00 3.30
CA LEU A 40 -7.57 -3.54 3.36
C LEU A 40 -8.71 -2.89 4.14
N THR A 41 -9.78 -3.61 4.44
CA THR A 41 -10.92 -3.08 5.18
C THR A 41 -10.67 -3.19 6.68
N SER A 42 -10.72 -2.07 7.39
CA SER A 42 -10.62 -2.05 8.86
C SER A 42 -11.72 -2.91 9.47
N PRO A 43 -11.40 -3.91 10.30
CA PRO A 43 -12.41 -4.69 11.01
C PRO A 43 -13.10 -3.89 12.11
N LYS A 44 -12.50 -2.76 12.53
CA LYS A 44 -13.08 -1.86 13.55
C LYS A 44 -14.18 -1.00 12.96
N SER A 45 -13.90 -0.33 11.84
CA SER A 45 -14.79 0.69 11.26
C SER A 45 -15.53 0.22 9.99
N GLY A 46 -15.13 -0.90 9.40
CA GLY A 46 -15.60 -1.32 8.07
C GLY A 46 -15.08 -0.44 6.94
N ARG A 47 -14.18 0.52 7.23
CA ARG A 47 -13.66 1.46 6.24
C ARG A 47 -12.53 0.83 5.43
N LEU A 48 -12.54 1.07 4.12
CA LEU A 48 -11.42 0.68 3.27
C LEU A 48 -10.21 1.58 3.55
N MET A 49 -9.12 0.99 4.01
CA MET A 49 -7.90 1.68 4.42
C MET A 49 -6.88 1.72 3.28
N THR A 50 -7.12 2.61 2.31
CA THR A 50 -6.19 2.87 1.19
C THR A 50 -5.36 4.13 1.42
N LEU A 51 -4.15 4.14 0.86
CA LEU A 51 -3.31 5.33 0.78
C LEU A 51 -4.06 6.48 0.09
N PRO A 52 -3.76 7.74 0.46
CA PRO A 52 -4.30 8.90 -0.23
C PRO A 52 -3.92 8.89 -1.72
N PRO A 53 -4.64 9.66 -2.56
CA PRO A 53 -4.20 9.93 -3.92
C PRO A 53 -2.73 10.37 -3.96
N PHE A 54 -1.98 9.95 -4.99
CA PHE A 54 -0.57 10.33 -5.15
C PHE A 54 -0.43 11.75 -5.69
N LYS A 55 -0.89 12.73 -4.90
CA LYS A 55 -0.91 14.15 -5.23
C LYS A 55 -0.11 14.94 -4.20
N PRO A 56 0.87 15.78 -4.61
CA PRO A 56 1.72 16.53 -3.68
C PRO A 56 0.94 17.44 -2.71
N GLY A 57 -0.21 17.96 -3.15
CA GLY A 57 -1.05 18.89 -2.38
C GLY A 57 -1.65 18.31 -1.08
N ILE A 58 -1.69 16.98 -0.93
CA ILE A 58 -2.21 16.34 0.28
C ILE A 58 -1.24 16.50 1.47
N LEU A 59 0.05 16.73 1.22
CA LEU A 59 1.05 16.81 2.29
C LEU A 59 0.73 17.90 3.32
N HIS A 60 0.25 19.06 2.88
CA HIS A 60 -0.13 20.16 3.78
C HIS A 60 -1.23 19.75 4.77
N GLU A 61 -2.19 18.94 4.32
CA GLU A 61 -3.24 18.41 5.19
C GLU A 61 -2.67 17.45 6.24
N LEU A 62 -1.75 16.56 5.84
CA LEU A 62 -1.10 15.60 6.73
C LEU A 62 -0.19 16.27 7.76
N GLU A 63 0.58 17.28 7.37
CA GLU A 63 1.41 18.10 8.27
C GLU A 63 0.55 18.77 9.35
N ARG A 64 -0.54 19.44 8.93
CA ARG A 64 -1.48 20.12 9.83
C ARG A 64 -2.11 19.17 10.84
N VAL A 65 -2.47 17.95 10.41
CA VAL A 65 -3.01 16.92 11.32
C VAL A 65 -1.94 16.48 12.33
N SER A 66 -0.71 16.22 11.88
CA SER A 66 0.38 15.74 12.74
C SER A 66 0.83 16.79 13.78
N GLU A 67 0.71 18.08 13.48
CA GLU A 67 1.03 19.18 14.41
C GLU A 67 0.00 19.34 15.55
N ARG A 68 -1.26 18.97 15.32
CA ARG A 68 -2.34 19.12 16.29
C ARG A 68 -2.34 17.95 17.28
N ALA A 69 -1.65 18.12 18.41
CA ALA A 69 -1.64 17.15 19.51
C ALA A 69 -2.92 17.15 20.39
N ALA A 70 -4.06 17.70 19.92
CA ALA A 70 -5.24 17.94 20.77
C ALA A 70 -6.48 17.11 20.33
N PRO A 71 -7.20 16.42 21.25
CA PRO A 71 -8.28 15.47 20.92
C PRO A 71 -9.58 16.07 20.36
N ASP A 72 -9.77 17.39 20.42
CA ASP A 72 -11.11 18.00 20.32
C ASP A 72 -11.46 18.65 18.98
N SER A 73 -10.58 18.63 17.96
CA SER A 73 -10.96 19.15 16.65
C SER A 73 -11.67 18.08 15.82
N LYS A 74 -13.01 18.19 15.69
CA LYS A 74 -13.91 17.38 14.83
C LYS A 74 -13.59 17.38 13.33
N GLU A 75 -12.43 17.86 12.93
CA GLU A 75 -12.01 17.96 11.53
C GLU A 75 -11.01 16.83 11.23
N ASN A 76 -11.49 15.58 11.34
CA ASN A 76 -10.73 14.41 10.94
C ASN A 76 -10.68 14.37 9.41
N SER A 77 -9.55 14.83 8.87
CA SER A 77 -9.08 14.48 7.54
C SER A 77 -9.32 12.99 7.26
N GLU A 78 -9.82 12.66 6.07
CA GLU A 78 -10.01 11.26 5.63
C GLU A 78 -8.73 10.42 5.82
N HIS A 79 -7.56 11.06 5.75
CA HIS A 79 -6.24 10.43 5.76
C HIS A 79 -5.45 10.65 7.06
N SER A 80 -6.06 11.21 8.11
CA SER A 80 -5.38 11.49 9.39
C SER A 80 -4.75 10.25 10.03
N TRP A 81 -5.41 9.09 9.88
CA TRP A 81 -4.94 7.79 10.35
C TRP A 81 -3.55 7.40 9.83
N LEU A 82 -3.09 7.96 8.69
CA LEU A 82 -1.77 7.65 8.12
C LEU A 82 -0.63 8.30 8.91
N VAL A 83 -0.91 9.37 9.66
CA VAL A 83 0.10 10.13 10.43
C VAL A 83 -0.11 10.09 11.94
N ASP A 84 -1.22 9.50 12.41
CA ASP A 84 -1.50 9.24 13.82
C ASP A 84 -1.31 7.75 14.14
N ALA A 85 -0.33 7.44 15.01
CA ALA A 85 0.02 6.06 15.35
C ALA A 85 -1.08 5.31 16.13
N ASN A 86 -1.87 6.02 16.94
CA ASN A 86 -2.97 5.41 17.69
C ASN A 86 -4.13 5.09 16.73
N ALA A 87 -4.51 6.05 15.87
CA ALA A 87 -5.53 5.81 14.86
C ALA A 87 -5.12 4.69 13.89
N TRP A 88 -3.84 4.65 13.48
CA TRP A 88 -3.32 3.52 12.71
C TRP A 88 -3.49 2.20 13.45
N ALA A 89 -3.04 2.12 14.70
CA ALA A 89 -3.12 0.89 15.49
C ALA A 89 -4.58 0.44 15.65
N GLU A 90 -5.50 1.36 15.89
CA GLU A 90 -6.92 1.06 16.03
C GLU A 90 -7.57 0.53 14.74
N GLU A 91 -7.29 1.17 13.60
CA GLU A 91 -7.90 0.81 12.32
C GLU A 91 -7.22 -0.40 11.65
N ARG A 92 -5.94 -0.66 11.96
CA ARG A 92 -5.10 -1.62 11.24
C ARG A 92 -4.46 -2.70 12.12
N ALA A 93 -4.80 -2.82 13.40
CA ALA A 93 -4.23 -3.84 14.31
C ALA A 93 -4.27 -5.28 13.74
N ALA A 94 -5.38 -5.66 13.11
CA ALA A 94 -5.55 -7.00 12.54
C ALA A 94 -5.25 -7.07 11.04
N LEU A 95 -4.82 -5.96 10.42
CA LEU A 95 -4.47 -5.91 9.01
C LEU A 95 -2.98 -6.20 8.78
N PRO A 96 -2.62 -6.79 7.64
CA PRO A 96 -1.24 -7.10 7.33
C PRO A 96 -0.41 -5.83 7.10
N ASN A 97 0.87 -5.92 7.41
CA ASN A 97 1.92 -4.98 7.02
C ASN A 97 2.54 -5.36 5.67
N VAL A 98 2.38 -6.61 5.22
CA VAL A 98 2.82 -7.05 3.89
C VAL A 98 1.84 -8.07 3.30
N LEU A 99 1.57 -7.92 2.01
CA LEU A 99 0.77 -8.85 1.23
C LEU A 99 1.66 -9.67 0.31
N VAL A 100 1.46 -10.98 0.28
CA VAL A 100 2.28 -11.90 -0.51
C VAL A 100 1.42 -12.49 -1.63
N LEU A 101 1.69 -12.10 -2.87
CA LEU A 101 1.04 -12.66 -4.04
C LEU A 101 1.67 -14.03 -4.35
N ARG A 102 0.84 -15.07 -4.34
CA ARG A 102 1.24 -16.45 -4.64
C ARG A 102 0.23 -17.17 -5.50
N SER A 103 0.70 -18.11 -6.32
CA SER A 103 -0.14 -18.95 -7.17
C SER A 103 -0.07 -20.43 -6.79
N SER A 104 -1.17 -21.13 -7.04
CA SER A 104 -1.20 -22.59 -7.11
C SER A 104 -0.74 -23.05 -8.50
N GLY A 105 0.32 -23.86 -8.58
CA GLY A 105 0.81 -24.38 -9.86
C GLY A 105 1.46 -23.31 -10.76
N PRO A 106 1.67 -23.61 -12.06
CA PRO A 106 2.37 -22.71 -12.97
C PRO A 106 1.57 -21.44 -13.24
N VAL A 107 2.29 -20.34 -13.46
CA VAL A 107 1.72 -19.08 -13.96
C VAL A 107 2.17 -18.91 -15.39
N PHE A 108 1.21 -18.68 -16.29
CA PHE A 108 1.50 -18.34 -17.67
C PHE A 108 1.31 -16.82 -17.86
N SER A 109 2.37 -16.13 -18.24
CA SER A 109 2.50 -14.66 -18.24
C SER A 109 1.69 -13.92 -19.33
N SER A 110 0.73 -14.56 -19.98
CA SER A 110 -0.05 -13.90 -21.06
C SER A 110 -1.16 -12.96 -20.55
N GLY A 111 -1.41 -12.92 -19.23
CA GLY A 111 -2.39 -12.02 -18.63
C GLY A 111 -3.79 -12.63 -18.58
N HIS A 112 -4.74 -12.07 -19.35
CA HIS A 112 -6.14 -12.48 -19.34
C HIS A 112 -6.38 -13.88 -19.94
N ASP A 113 -7.46 -14.54 -19.52
CA ASP A 113 -7.93 -15.76 -20.17
C ASP A 113 -8.45 -15.42 -21.58
N LEU A 114 -7.59 -15.59 -22.59
CA LEU A 114 -7.90 -15.25 -23.98
C LEU A 114 -9.08 -16.07 -24.54
N LYS A 115 -9.28 -17.30 -24.06
CA LYS A 115 -10.44 -18.11 -24.49
C LYS A 115 -11.72 -17.53 -23.92
N GLN A 116 -11.71 -17.08 -22.66
CA GLN A 116 -12.84 -16.37 -22.07
C GLN A 116 -13.09 -15.07 -22.84
N LEU A 117 -12.07 -14.22 -23.03
CA LEU A 117 -12.22 -12.96 -23.74
C LEU A 117 -12.81 -13.13 -25.15
N ALA A 118 -12.38 -14.15 -25.90
CA ALA A 118 -12.90 -14.42 -27.24
C ALA A 118 -14.38 -14.85 -27.25
N SER A 119 -14.91 -15.32 -26.13
CA SER A 119 -16.30 -15.77 -25.98
C SER A 119 -17.23 -14.75 -25.33
N LEU A 120 -16.69 -13.69 -24.71
CA LEU A 120 -17.45 -12.68 -23.99
C LEU A 120 -18.04 -11.62 -24.91
N SER A 121 -19.15 -11.01 -24.51
CA SER A 121 -19.67 -9.80 -25.14
C SER A 121 -18.75 -8.59 -24.89
N HIS A 122 -18.90 -7.53 -25.69
CA HIS A 122 -18.12 -6.30 -25.51
C HIS A 122 -18.27 -5.70 -24.09
N VAL A 123 -19.46 -5.79 -23.50
CA VAL A 123 -19.75 -5.29 -22.14
C VAL A 123 -18.96 -6.09 -21.09
N GLU A 124 -18.91 -7.41 -21.22
CA GLU A 124 -18.19 -8.29 -20.29
C GLU A 124 -16.67 -8.17 -20.44
N VAL A 125 -16.19 -7.98 -21.67
CA VAL A 125 -14.77 -7.65 -21.93
C VAL A 125 -14.39 -6.33 -21.25
N LYS A 126 -15.21 -5.28 -21.42
CA LYS A 126 -15.00 -3.99 -20.74
C LYS A 126 -15.00 -4.14 -19.21
N ARG A 127 -15.92 -4.95 -18.66
CA ARG A 127 -15.97 -5.27 -17.24
C ARG A 127 -14.69 -5.96 -16.77
N SER A 128 -14.18 -6.93 -17.53
CA SER A 128 -12.95 -7.67 -17.20
C SER A 128 -11.74 -6.74 -17.11
N PHE A 129 -11.57 -5.82 -18.07
CA PHE A 129 -10.48 -4.85 -18.04
C PHE A 129 -10.64 -3.80 -16.95
N ALA A 130 -11.86 -3.31 -16.70
CA ALA A 130 -12.15 -2.38 -15.61
C ALA A 130 -11.83 -3.01 -14.24
N LEU A 131 -12.21 -4.27 -14.04
CA LEU A 131 -11.93 -5.01 -12.82
C LEU A 131 -10.42 -5.27 -12.64
N CYS A 132 -9.70 -5.58 -13.72
CA CYS A 132 -8.24 -5.67 -13.69
C CYS A 132 -7.60 -4.34 -13.26
N ALA A 133 -8.06 -3.22 -13.81
CA ALA A 133 -7.60 -1.89 -13.41
C ALA A 133 -7.91 -1.58 -11.93
N GLU A 134 -9.07 -2.00 -11.42
CA GLU A 134 -9.42 -1.87 -10.00
C GLU A 134 -8.48 -2.69 -9.10
N VAL A 135 -8.22 -3.96 -9.44
CA VAL A 135 -7.28 -4.81 -8.69
C VAL A 135 -5.88 -4.18 -8.67
N MET A 136 -5.39 -3.69 -9.81
CA MET A 136 -4.10 -2.99 -9.87
C MET A 136 -4.10 -1.69 -9.05
N SER A 137 -5.21 -0.95 -9.04
CA SER A 137 -5.38 0.25 -8.21
C SER A 137 -5.35 -0.08 -6.73
N LEU A 138 -6.05 -1.13 -6.28
CA LEU A 138 -6.04 -1.60 -4.90
C LEU A 138 -4.64 -2.04 -4.45
N ILE A 139 -3.90 -2.77 -5.30
CA ILE A 139 -2.50 -3.14 -5.04
C ILE A 139 -1.63 -1.88 -4.87
N ARG A 140 -1.79 -0.90 -5.77
CA ARG A 140 -1.01 0.33 -5.75
C ARG A 140 -1.32 1.18 -4.52
N HIS A 141 -2.58 1.36 -4.17
CA HIS A 141 -3.03 2.16 -3.02
C HIS A 141 -3.07 1.39 -1.69
N SER A 142 -2.75 0.10 -1.67
CA SER A 142 -2.62 -0.65 -0.41
C SER A 142 -1.53 -0.04 0.49
N PRO A 143 -1.78 0.20 1.79
CA PRO A 143 -0.73 0.59 2.73
C PRO A 143 0.32 -0.51 2.92
N ALA A 144 -0.09 -1.78 2.79
CA ALA A 144 0.81 -2.93 2.80
C ALA A 144 1.39 -3.18 1.39
N PRO A 145 2.70 -3.17 1.18
CA PRO A 145 3.29 -3.56 -0.09
C PRO A 145 2.88 -4.99 -0.50
N VAL A 146 2.59 -5.19 -1.78
CA VAL A 146 2.30 -6.50 -2.37
C VAL A 146 3.60 -7.03 -3.01
N ARG A 147 4.04 -8.22 -2.61
CA ARG A 147 5.28 -8.86 -3.07
C ARG A 147 5.01 -10.26 -3.59
N SER A 148 5.71 -10.70 -4.64
CA SER A 148 5.66 -12.10 -5.06
C SER A 148 6.64 -12.95 -4.24
N GLU A 149 6.23 -14.15 -3.82
CA GLU A 149 7.02 -14.95 -2.87
C GLU A 149 8.27 -15.59 -3.48
N GLY A 150 8.30 -15.82 -4.80
CA GLY A 150 9.17 -16.79 -5.47
C GLY A 150 10.69 -16.71 -5.19
N ARG A 151 11.20 -15.64 -4.55
CA ARG A 151 12.62 -15.52 -4.16
C ARG A 151 12.92 -14.83 -2.81
N VAL A 152 11.97 -14.42 -1.97
CA VAL A 152 12.33 -13.50 -0.86
C VAL A 152 11.53 -13.69 0.45
N ALA A 153 11.58 -14.90 1.03
CA ALA A 153 11.04 -15.13 2.39
C ALA A 153 11.64 -14.15 3.43
N GLU A 154 12.96 -13.88 3.32
CA GLU A 154 13.66 -12.88 4.16
C GLU A 154 13.08 -11.47 4.01
N GLY A 155 12.70 -11.08 2.79
CA GLY A 155 12.11 -9.78 2.51
C GLY A 155 10.72 -9.64 3.10
N VAL A 156 9.92 -10.72 3.07
CA VAL A 156 8.62 -10.77 3.74
C VAL A 156 8.79 -10.66 5.26
N GLU A 157 9.72 -11.42 5.84
CA GLU A 157 10.03 -11.36 7.28
C GLU A 157 10.41 -9.94 7.71
N ARG A 158 11.31 -9.31 6.96
CA ARG A 158 11.78 -7.95 7.25
C ARG A 158 10.65 -6.92 7.16
N LEU A 159 9.80 -7.00 6.14
CA LEU A 159 8.68 -6.08 5.98
C LEU A 159 7.62 -6.32 7.05
N ALA A 160 7.29 -7.57 7.35
CA ALA A 160 6.32 -7.92 8.37
C ALA A 160 6.75 -7.45 9.78
N GLY A 161 8.04 -7.54 10.09
CA GLY A 161 8.63 -7.07 11.35
C GLY A 161 8.99 -5.58 11.41
N SER A 162 8.68 -4.80 10.37
CA SER A 162 8.91 -3.34 10.34
C SER A 162 7.66 -2.57 10.76
N ALA A 163 7.83 -1.30 11.13
CA ALA A 163 6.74 -0.39 11.43
C ALA A 163 5.84 -0.15 10.20
N GLY A 164 4.56 -0.52 10.31
CA GLY A 164 3.61 -0.49 9.19
C GLY A 164 3.30 0.93 8.71
N GLN A 165 3.08 1.88 9.63
CA GLN A 165 2.73 3.26 9.30
C GLN A 165 3.84 3.98 8.54
N PRO A 166 5.09 4.02 9.04
CA PRO A 166 6.26 4.48 8.30
C PRO A 166 6.38 3.95 6.87
N MET A 167 6.16 2.65 6.71
CA MET A 167 6.28 1.99 5.41
C MET A 167 5.19 2.46 4.44
N ALA A 168 3.95 2.59 4.91
CA ALA A 168 2.83 3.09 4.12
C ALA A 168 3.02 4.56 3.71
N LEU A 169 3.43 5.41 4.64
CA LEU A 169 3.74 6.82 4.34
C LEU A 169 4.88 6.92 3.32
N GLY A 170 5.93 6.12 3.48
CA GLY A 170 7.03 6.04 2.52
C GLY A 170 6.59 5.55 1.13
N LYS A 171 5.71 4.54 1.04
CA LYS A 171 5.14 4.08 -0.24
C LYS A 171 4.32 5.18 -0.92
N TRP A 172 3.47 5.87 -0.17
CA TRP A 172 2.70 7.01 -0.70
C TRP A 172 3.63 8.12 -1.19
N ALA A 173 4.67 8.43 -0.42
CA ALA A 173 5.65 9.45 -0.77
C ALA A 173 6.40 9.12 -2.05
N PHE A 174 6.89 7.89 -2.17
CA PHE A 174 7.60 7.41 -3.35
C PHE A 174 6.78 7.57 -4.63
N TRP A 175 5.50 7.16 -4.62
CA TRP A 175 4.64 7.29 -5.80
C TRP A 175 4.23 8.72 -6.10
N THR A 176 4.11 9.57 -5.07
CA THR A 176 3.73 10.98 -5.24
C THR A 176 4.87 11.79 -5.84
N GLN A 177 6.11 11.60 -5.35
CA GLN A 177 7.27 12.34 -5.86
C GLN A 177 7.65 11.98 -7.30
N LEU A 178 7.36 10.74 -7.74
CA LEU A 178 7.50 10.36 -9.16
C LEU A 178 6.60 11.14 -10.12
N GLY A 179 5.51 11.74 -9.62
CA GLY A 179 4.60 12.56 -10.42
C GLY A 179 4.90 14.06 -10.36
N ILE A 180 5.92 14.47 -9.60
CA ILE A 180 6.34 15.86 -9.51
C ILE A 180 7.23 16.14 -10.72
N ASN A 181 6.67 16.86 -11.68
CA ASN A 181 7.41 17.37 -12.83
C ASN A 181 7.61 18.87 -12.62
N GLY A 182 8.78 19.38 -12.99
CA GLY A 182 9.09 20.80 -12.88
C GLY A 182 8.07 21.61 -13.67
N LYS A 183 7.59 22.72 -13.11
CA LYS A 183 6.80 23.68 -13.89
C LYS A 183 7.79 24.53 -14.69
N GLU A 184 7.60 24.63 -16.00
CA GLU A 184 8.16 25.74 -16.77
C GLU A 184 7.46 27.02 -16.32
N GLN A 185 7.97 27.63 -15.25
CA GLN A 185 7.53 28.93 -14.78
C GLN A 185 8.75 29.85 -14.77
N ASP A 186 8.63 30.99 -15.45
CA ASP A 186 9.65 32.05 -15.52
C ASP A 186 11.01 31.65 -16.14
N GLY A 187 11.00 30.78 -17.16
CA GLY A 187 12.22 30.44 -17.93
C GLY A 187 13.25 29.62 -17.17
N LYS A 188 12.91 29.15 -15.96
CA LYS A 188 13.68 28.18 -15.17
C LYS A 188 12.92 26.85 -15.12
N GLY A 189 12.88 26.16 -16.26
CA GLY A 189 12.37 24.80 -16.36
C GLY A 189 13.48 23.77 -16.06
N GLY A 190 13.12 22.69 -15.37
CA GLY A 190 13.96 21.52 -15.07
C GLY A 190 13.11 20.25 -15.08
N ASP A 191 13.71 19.09 -14.81
CA ASP A 191 12.99 17.79 -14.76
C ASP A 191 12.07 17.64 -13.52
N GLY A 192 12.10 18.61 -12.60
CA GLY A 192 11.32 18.61 -11.36
C GLY A 192 12.03 17.95 -10.18
N TYR A 193 13.28 17.53 -10.34
CA TYR A 193 14.02 16.85 -9.28
C TYR A 193 14.14 17.70 -8.01
N GLU A 194 14.47 19.00 -8.12
CA GLU A 194 14.60 19.88 -6.95
C GLU A 194 13.26 20.05 -6.21
N ASP A 195 12.15 20.15 -6.95
CA ASP A 195 10.80 20.22 -6.37
C ASP A 195 10.46 18.91 -5.66
N ALA A 196 10.77 17.76 -6.28
CA ALA A 196 10.57 16.45 -5.71
C ALA A 196 11.42 16.23 -4.46
N ALA A 197 12.68 16.66 -4.46
CA ALA A 197 13.59 16.56 -3.34
C ALA A 197 13.16 17.46 -2.17
N SER A 198 12.79 18.70 -2.44
CA SER A 198 12.24 19.63 -1.44
C SER A 198 10.95 19.10 -0.81
N TRP A 199 10.04 18.59 -1.64
CA TRP A 199 8.80 17.96 -1.20
C TRP A 199 9.07 16.70 -0.36
N ALA A 200 9.99 15.83 -0.79
CA ALA A 200 10.39 14.64 -0.05
C ALA A 200 11.03 15.00 1.31
N GLY A 201 11.81 16.08 1.38
CA GLY A 201 12.37 16.61 2.62
C GLY A 201 11.29 16.96 3.65
N ARG A 202 10.19 17.58 3.20
CA ARG A 202 9.02 17.84 4.06
C ARG A 202 8.34 16.56 4.54
N VAL A 203 8.18 15.56 3.66
CA VAL A 203 7.67 14.24 4.06
C VAL A 203 8.58 13.60 5.11
N MET A 204 9.90 13.68 4.95
CA MET A 204 10.86 13.16 5.92
C MET A 204 10.73 13.86 7.27
N ALA A 205 10.54 15.19 7.29
CA ALA A 205 10.31 15.95 8.52
C ALA A 205 9.00 15.53 9.22
N LEU A 206 7.91 15.38 8.47
CA LEU A 206 6.64 14.82 8.97
C LEU A 206 6.85 13.41 9.54
N HIS A 207 7.53 12.55 8.78
CA HIS A 207 7.78 11.17 9.13
C HIS A 207 8.65 11.04 10.39
N ALA A 208 9.67 11.89 10.57
CA ALA A 208 10.54 11.88 11.76
C ALA A 208 9.78 12.12 13.07
N ARG A 209 8.61 12.79 13.01
CA ARG A 209 7.74 13.03 14.18
C ARG A 209 6.85 11.83 14.54
N ALA A 210 6.71 10.86 13.64
CA ALA A 210 5.89 9.66 13.87
C ALA A 210 6.39 8.89 15.10
N ALA A 211 5.47 8.24 15.82
CA ALA A 211 5.80 7.51 17.04
C ALA A 211 6.86 6.43 16.79
N ASP A 212 6.71 5.66 15.71
CA ASP A 212 7.65 4.60 15.35
C ASP A 212 8.99 5.15 14.82
N SER A 213 9.01 6.31 14.18
CA SER A 213 10.28 6.96 13.81
C SER A 213 11.08 7.37 15.04
N ARG A 214 10.43 7.99 16.03
CA ARG A 214 11.07 8.36 17.30
C ARG A 214 11.58 7.13 18.06
N GLU A 215 10.77 6.05 18.09
CA GLU A 215 11.16 4.78 18.67
C GLU A 215 12.35 4.14 17.93
N GLY A 216 12.37 4.18 16.59
CA GLY A 216 13.48 3.67 15.80
C GLY A 216 14.78 4.44 16.06
N ILE A 217 14.72 5.77 16.15
CA ILE A 217 15.86 6.63 16.50
C ILE A 217 16.36 6.33 17.91
N ALA A 218 15.45 6.22 18.89
CA ALA A 218 15.79 5.90 20.28
C ALA A 218 16.43 4.51 20.38
N ALA A 219 15.80 3.49 19.79
CA ALA A 219 16.29 2.12 19.79
C ALA A 219 17.68 1.99 19.15
N PHE A 220 17.93 2.70 18.05
CA PHE A 220 19.24 2.75 17.40
C PHE A 220 20.30 3.38 18.33
N THR A 221 19.99 4.53 18.92
CA THR A 221 20.89 5.27 19.82
C THR A 221 21.22 4.44 21.07
N GLU A 222 20.22 3.73 21.59
CA GLU A 222 20.32 2.86 22.78
C GLU A 222 20.81 1.44 22.46
N LYS A 223 21.06 1.10 21.18
CA LYS A 223 21.49 -0.22 20.70
C LYS A 223 20.57 -1.38 21.12
N ARG A 224 19.27 -1.14 21.14
CA ARG A 224 18.24 -2.15 21.46
C ARG A 224 17.36 -2.45 20.24
N LYS A 225 16.55 -3.50 20.35
CA LYS A 225 15.50 -3.75 19.35
C LYS A 225 14.37 -2.74 19.53
N PRO A 226 13.82 -2.19 18.43
CA PRO A 226 12.68 -1.30 18.49
C PRO A 226 11.39 -2.06 18.82
N SER A 227 10.48 -1.37 19.49
CA SER A 227 9.13 -1.82 19.83
C SER A 227 8.10 -0.98 19.07
N TRP A 228 7.78 -1.41 17.86
CA TRP A 228 6.84 -0.70 16.97
C TRP A 228 5.41 -0.69 17.52
N LYS A 229 4.74 0.46 17.37
CA LYS A 229 3.30 0.62 17.63
C LYS A 229 2.44 0.20 16.45
N THR A 230 2.95 0.29 15.22
CA THR A 230 2.15 0.24 13.99
C THR A 230 2.37 -0.97 13.09
#